data_AF-A0A9D1R919-F1
#
_entry.id   AF-A0A9D1R919-F1
#
_cell.length_a   1.000
_cell.length_b   1.000
_cell.length_c   1.000
_cell.angle_alpha   90.00
_cell.angle_beta   90.00
_cell.angle_gamma   90.00
#
_symmetry.space_group_name_H-M   'P 1'
#
loop_
_entity.id
_entity.type
_entity.pdbx_description
1 polymer ?
#
loop_
_entity_poly.entity_id
_entity_poly.type
_entity_poly.pdbx_seq_one_letter_code
_entity_poly.pdbx_strand_id
1 'polypeptide(L)' 'MNLIFAILGICGGVIAGIGDMLLDLKGKGNQKLGTSKNIDSNWLNMSEWRFRASVICGLVG' A
#
# COMPACT_ATOMS: atom_id res chain seq x y z
N MET A 1 -11.76 27.64 -6.58
CA MET A 1 -11.97 26.30 -7.17
C MET A 1 -10.67 25.53 -7.34
N ASN A 2 -9.70 26.03 -8.12
CA ASN A 2 -8.48 25.27 -8.48
C ASN A 2 -7.61 24.88 -7.28
N LEU A 3 -7.48 25.76 -6.28
CA LEU A 3 -6.72 25.47 -5.06
C LEU A 3 -7.32 24.30 -4.26
N ILE A 4 -8.65 24.22 -4.19
CA ILE A 4 -9.35 23.15 -3.47
C ILE A 4 -9.10 21.81 -4.17
N PHE A 5 -9.22 21.76 -5.50
CA PHE A 5 -8.91 20.55 -6.28
C PHE A 5 -7.44 20.14 -6.17
N ALA A 6 -6.51 21.11 -6.14
CA ALA A 6 -5.09 20.82 -5.95
C ALA A 6 -4.81 20.20 -4.57
N ILE A 7 -5.42 20.73 -3.50
CA ILE A 7 -5.29 20.18 -2.15
C ILE A 7 -5.87 18.77 -2.09
N LEU A 8 -7.07 18.57 -2.65
CA LEU A 8 -7.70 17.24 -2.70
C LEU A 8 -6.84 16.23 -3.48
N GLY A 9 -6.24 16.64 -4.60
CA GLY A 9 -5.34 15.77 -5.38
C GLY A 9 -4.07 15.38 -4.61
N ILE A 10 -3.47 16.32 -3.87
CA ILE A 10 -2.31 16.02 -3.03
C ILE A 10 -2.70 15.08 -1.89
N CYS A 11 -3.81 15.38 -1.20
CA CYS A 11 -4.30 14.51 -0.12
C CYS A 11 -4.61 13.10 -0.63
N GLY A 12 -5.27 12.99 -1.79
CA GLY A 12 -5.57 11.72 -2.43
C GLY A 12 -4.30 10.91 -2.75
N GLY A 13 -3.33 11.55 -3.40
CA GLY A 13 -2.04 10.93 -3.72
C GLY A 13 -1.28 10.45 -2.46
N VAL A 14 -1.33 11.20 -1.36
CA VAL A 14 -0.74 10.77 -0.09
C VAL A 14 -1.46 9.56 0.48
N ILE A 15 -2.80 9.55 0.46
CA ILE A 15 -3.61 8.40 0.95
C ILE A 15 -3.31 7.16 0.12
N ALA A 16 -3.27 7.28 -1.21
CA ALA A 16 -2.91 6.18 -2.11
C ALA A 16 -1.50 5.63 -1.82
N GLY A 17 -0.52 6.53 -1.61
CA GLY A 17 0.85 6.14 -1.24
C GLY A 17 0.94 5.43 0.11
N ILE A 18 0.13 5.83 1.10
CA ILE A 18 0.01 5.11 2.38
C ILE A 18 -0.59 3.71 2.15
N GLY A 19 -1.57 3.59 1.26
CA GLY A 19 -2.13 2.30 0.86
C GLY A 19 -1.07 1.36 0.30
N ASP A 20 -0.24 1.85 -0.61
CA ASP A 20 0.85 1.07 -1.21
C ASP A 20 1.89 0.65 -0.17
N MET A 21 2.28 1.57 0.73
CA MET A 21 3.21 1.25 1.82
C MET A 21 2.65 0.19 2.78
N LEU A 22 1.36 0.23 3.11
CA LEU A 22 0.70 -0.79 3.92
C LEU A 22 0.70 -2.16 3.24
N LEU A 23 0.60 -2.17 1.90
CA LEU A 23 0.68 -3.39 1.11
C LEU A 23 2.12 -3.93 1.08
N ASP A 24 3.12 -3.07 0.90
CA ASP A 24 4.52 -3.45 0.67
C ASP A 24 5.24 -3.91 1.96
N LEU A 25 4.75 -3.49 3.13
CA LEU A 25 5.25 -3.94 4.44
C LEU A 25 4.80 -5.37 4.79
N LYS A 26 5.41 -6.35 4.09
CA LYS A 26 5.31 -7.77 4.42
C LYS A 26 5.98 -8.03 5.76
N GLY A 27 5.37 -8.87 6.60
CA GLY A 27 5.79 -9.09 7.99
C GLY A 27 7.28 -9.44 8.15
N LYS A 28 7.80 -9.36 9.38
CA LYS A 28 9.22 -9.67 9.68
C LYS A 28 9.63 -11.03 9.10
N GLY A 29 10.81 -11.08 8.50
CA GLY A 29 11.34 -12.30 7.86
C GLY A 29 10.92 -12.50 6.40
N ASN A 30 10.26 -11.52 5.78
CA ASN A 30 9.92 -11.59 4.36
C ASN A 30 11.17 -11.68 3.48
N GLN A 31 11.18 -12.64 2.56
CA GLN A 31 12.22 -12.84 1.57
C GLN A 31 11.61 -12.72 0.18
N LYS A 32 12.32 -12.02 -0.70
CA LYS A 32 11.97 -11.96 -2.11
C LYS A 32 12.51 -13.21 -2.83
N LEU A 33 11.60 -14.11 -3.18
CA LEU A 33 11.82 -15.39 -3.82
C LEU A 33 11.74 -15.29 -5.35
N GLY A 34 12.20 -16.35 -6.02
CA GLY A 34 12.24 -16.48 -7.48
C GLY A 34 13.45 -15.80 -8.11
N THR A 35 13.81 -16.21 -9.32
CA THR A 35 14.96 -15.67 -10.08
C THR A 35 14.89 -14.15 -10.25
N SER A 36 13.67 -13.61 -10.35
CA SER A 36 13.41 -12.17 -10.50
C SER A 36 13.17 -11.42 -9.18
N LYS A 37 13.16 -12.11 -8.02
CA LYS A 37 12.91 -11.50 -6.70
C LYS A 37 11.61 -10.67 -6.60
N ASN A 38 10.55 -11.10 -7.26
CA ASN A 38 9.25 -10.41 -7.25
C ASN A 38 8.19 -11.09 -6.38
N ILE A 39 8.54 -12.20 -5.73
CA ILE A 39 7.59 -12.97 -4.92
C ILE A 39 7.98 -12.81 -3.47
N ASP A 40 7.14 -12.15 -2.68
CA ASP A 40 7.35 -12.09 -1.23
C ASP A 40 6.97 -13.43 -0.58
N SER A 41 7.84 -13.97 0.27
CA SER A 41 7.58 -15.25 0.96
C SER A 41 6.53 -15.14 2.08
N ASN A 42 6.29 -13.92 2.57
CA ASN A 42 5.57 -13.71 3.83
C ASN A 42 4.19 -13.09 3.67
N TRP A 43 3.55 -13.28 2.51
CA TRP A 43 2.15 -12.89 2.30
C TRP A 43 1.20 -13.57 3.30
N LEU A 44 1.46 -14.84 3.63
CA LEU A 44 0.62 -15.61 4.57
C LEU A 44 0.62 -15.06 6.00
N ASN A 45 1.74 -14.49 6.46
CA ASN A 45 1.84 -13.86 7.78
C ASN A 45 1.57 -12.35 7.74
N MET A 46 1.21 -11.80 6.56
CA MET A 46 0.80 -10.42 6.47
C MET A 46 -0.53 -10.26 7.19
N SER A 47 -0.60 -9.30 8.10
CA SER A 47 -1.82 -9.04 8.85
C SER A 47 -2.95 -8.59 7.92
N GLU A 48 -4.08 -9.29 7.97
CA GLU A 48 -5.22 -9.07 7.07
C GLU A 48 -5.77 -7.63 7.14
N TRP A 49 -5.71 -6.99 8.31
CA TRP A 49 -6.16 -5.60 8.45
C TRP A 49 -5.32 -4.62 7.61
N ARG A 50 -4.03 -4.90 7.38
CA ARG A 50 -3.17 -4.03 6.54
C ARG A 50 -3.55 -4.11 5.09
N PHE A 51 -3.87 -5.32 4.63
CA PHE A 51 -4.37 -5.55 3.29
C PHE A 51 -5.75 -4.90 3.07
N ARG A 52 -6.65 -5.02 4.04
CA ARG A 52 -7.96 -4.34 3.98
C ARG A 52 -7.80 -2.82 3.99
N ALA A 53 -6.91 -2.29 4.83
CA ALA A 53 -6.62 -0.87 4.90
C ALA A 53 -5.98 -0.34 3.60
N SER A 54 -5.06 -1.09 2.96
CA SER A 54 -4.45 -0.67 1.69
C SER A 54 -5.49 -0.56 0.58
N VAL A 55 -6.44 -1.50 0.49
CA VAL A 55 -7.53 -1.45 -0.48
C VAL A 55 -8.43 -0.23 -0.25
N ILE A 56 -8.77 0.08 1.01
CA ILE A 56 -9.57 1.27 1.34
C ILE A 56 -8.82 2.55 0.98
N CYS A 57 -7.54 2.64 1.31
CA CYS A 57 -6.69 3.78 0.95
C CYS A 57 -6.61 3.97 -0.57
N GLY A 58 -6.45 2.90 -1.35
CA GLY A 58 -6.41 2.98 -2.82
C GLY A 58 -7.76 3.33 -3.46
N LEU A 59 -8.88 3.10 -2.78
CA LEU A 59 -10.20 3.49 -3.26
C LEU A 59 -10.51 4.98 -2.99
N VAL A 60 -10.03 5.49 -1.85
CA VAL A 60 -10.34 6.84 -1.36
C VAL A 60 -9.31 7.88 -1.82
N GLY A 61 -8.05 7.47 -1.97
CA GLY A 61 -6.94 8.31 -2.43
C GLY A 61 -6.96 8.52 -3.93
#